data_AF-R6H2D3-F1
#
_entry.id   AF-R6H2D3-F1
#
_cell.length_a   1.000
_cell.length_b   1.000
_cell.length_c   1.000
_cell.angle_alpha   90.00
_cell.angle_beta   90.00
_cell.angle_gamma   90.00
#
_symmetry.space_group_name_H-M   'P 1'
#
loop_
_entity.id
_entity.type
_entity.pdbx_description
1 polymer ?
#
loop_
_entity_poly.entity_id
_entity_poly.type
_entity_poly.pdbx_seq_one_letter_code
_entity_poly.pdbx_strand_id
1 'polypeptide(L)'
;MKKRNWSFFCALVGLALLLTACAAPVQGEGRLLEFPKTSWEMTPEEVMAAYGVSQDAVTTSDSGEQPAFAIEQLECFGETTSHAVFSFQEDDAGVLRLVNVLLVYPDEADMAQVKAQLTSTYGSSVQQFTSLRTGAGGVGYEEETLAETQHFAFWHSATPVTQYLSGEDLEAFQKAAEQTDAQMQANGAWKDYAQQMPLVRITWEDDAQLSGTVTGSVSYPKNRVEFNASNLHFLPQITQGA
;
A
#
# COMPACT_ATOMS: atom_id res chain seq x y z
N MET A 1 10.33 48.72 -56.65
CA MET A 1 11.42 47.88 -56.11
C MET A 1 10.83 46.94 -55.05
N LYS A 2 11.18 45.63 -55.11
CA LYS A 2 10.74 44.47 -54.30
C LYS A 2 9.22 44.14 -54.37
N LYS A 3 8.71 43.16 -55.16
CA LYS A 3 8.85 41.67 -55.13
C LYS A 3 8.56 41.11 -53.71
N ARG A 4 7.74 40.08 -53.45
CA ARG A 4 7.00 39.09 -54.27
C ARG A 4 6.23 38.15 -53.31
N ASN A 5 4.96 37.86 -53.66
CA ASN A 5 4.13 36.64 -53.57
C ASN A 5 4.03 35.70 -52.34
N TRP A 6 2.78 35.17 -52.26
CA TRP A 6 2.34 33.78 -52.01
C TRP A 6 2.33 33.30 -50.55
N SER A 7 1.18 33.04 -49.88
CA SER A 7 0.01 32.17 -50.14
C SER A 7 0.11 30.78 -49.50
N PHE A 8 -1.08 30.32 -49.09
CA PHE A 8 -1.55 28.95 -48.84
C PHE A 8 -1.42 28.35 -47.43
N PHE A 9 -2.61 28.16 -46.84
CA PHE A 9 -3.14 26.92 -46.25
C PHE A 9 -2.29 26.18 -45.22
N CYS A 10 -2.82 26.01 -44.00
CA CYS A 10 -3.51 24.79 -43.61
C CYS A 10 -4.01 24.88 -42.17
N ALA A 11 -5.24 24.42 -41.96
CA ALA A 11 -5.83 24.17 -40.66
C ALA A 11 -4.98 23.15 -39.88
N LEU A 12 -4.77 23.42 -38.59
CA LEU A 12 -4.47 22.39 -37.61
C LEU A 12 -5.08 22.83 -36.28
N VAL A 13 -6.27 22.27 -36.04
CA VAL A 13 -6.88 22.11 -34.72
C VAL A 13 -5.88 21.31 -33.88
N GLY A 14 -5.08 22.03 -33.10
CA GLY A 14 -4.15 21.45 -32.12
C GLY A 14 -4.86 21.34 -30.79
N LEU A 15 -5.47 20.17 -30.58
CA LEU A 15 -5.98 19.69 -29.31
C LEU A 15 -4.87 19.75 -28.25
N ALA A 16 -4.83 20.83 -27.47
CA ALA A 16 -4.00 20.92 -26.28
C ALA A 16 -4.69 20.11 -25.17
N LEU A 17 -4.60 18.77 -25.27
CA LEU A 17 -4.69 17.90 -24.11
C LEU A 17 -3.47 18.24 -23.25
N LEU A 18 -3.66 19.18 -22.33
CA LEU A 18 -2.78 19.42 -21.21
C LEU A 18 -2.67 18.10 -20.46
N LEU A 19 -1.54 17.42 -20.65
CA LEU A 19 -1.02 16.43 -19.72
C LEU A 19 -0.94 17.10 -18.35
N THR A 20 -2.01 17.00 -17.56
CA THR A 20 -1.92 17.14 -16.11
C THR A 20 -1.21 15.89 -15.63
N ALA A 21 0.11 15.87 -15.81
CA ALA A 21 0.97 15.12 -14.93
C ALA A 21 0.73 15.72 -13.55
N CYS A 22 -0.15 15.08 -12.78
CA CYS A 22 -0.25 15.31 -11.35
C CYS A 22 1.11 14.94 -10.78
N ALA A 23 2.01 15.92 -10.67
CA ALA A 23 3.19 15.78 -9.85
C ALA A 23 2.67 15.54 -8.44
N ALA A 24 2.63 14.26 -8.03
CA ALA A 24 2.38 13.91 -6.65
C ALA A 24 3.45 14.64 -5.82
N PRO A 25 3.07 15.36 -4.76
CA PRO A 25 4.07 15.94 -3.87
C PRO A 25 4.93 14.80 -3.34
N VAL A 26 6.25 14.89 -3.51
CA VAL A 26 7.22 13.99 -2.87
C VAL A 26 6.87 13.98 -1.38
N GLN A 27 6.44 12.83 -0.87
CA GLN A 27 6.00 12.74 0.52
C GLN A 27 7.22 12.97 1.42
N GLY A 28 7.17 14.07 2.19
CA GLY A 28 8.28 14.47 3.07
C GLY A 28 8.52 13.49 4.21
N GLU A 29 9.72 13.53 4.77
CA GLU A 29 10.12 12.73 5.93
C GLU A 29 9.08 12.85 7.06
N GLY A 30 8.56 11.71 7.53
CA GLY A 30 7.61 11.62 8.65
C GLY A 30 6.12 11.51 8.26
N ARG A 31 5.75 11.56 6.98
CA ARG A 31 4.38 11.25 6.53
C ARG A 31 4.21 9.75 6.23
N LEU A 32 3.03 9.22 6.52
CA LEU A 32 2.64 7.88 6.09
C LEU A 32 2.67 7.80 4.56
N LEU A 33 3.01 6.62 4.04
CA LEU A 33 2.89 6.35 2.62
C LEU A 33 1.40 6.29 2.29
N GLU A 34 0.91 7.12 1.37
CA GLU A 34 -0.51 7.13 0.97
C GLU A 34 -0.66 6.70 -0.48
N PHE A 35 -1.76 6.04 -0.79
CA PHE A 35 -2.12 5.76 -2.18
C PHE A 35 -2.57 7.06 -2.88
N PRO A 36 -2.31 7.25 -4.19
CA PRO A 36 -2.67 8.49 -4.87
C PRO A 36 -4.14 8.87 -4.67
N LYS A 37 -4.40 10.17 -4.48
CA LYS A 37 -5.74 10.76 -4.26
C LYS A 37 -6.49 10.27 -3.00
N THR A 38 -5.88 9.45 -2.16
CA THR A 38 -6.52 8.95 -0.94
C THR A 38 -5.74 9.29 0.32
N SER A 39 -6.38 9.10 1.47
CA SER A 39 -5.73 8.97 2.77
C SER A 39 -6.32 7.76 3.48
N TRP A 40 -5.59 7.19 4.45
CA TRP A 40 -6.05 6.03 5.23
C TRP A 40 -7.33 6.30 6.02
N GLU A 41 -7.59 7.57 6.36
CA GLU A 41 -8.81 8.00 7.02
C GLU A 41 -10.05 8.04 6.10
N MET A 42 -9.93 7.81 4.79
CA MET A 42 -11.08 7.93 3.89
C MET A 42 -12.08 6.78 4.04
N THR A 43 -13.37 7.10 3.97
CA THR A 43 -14.45 6.11 3.85
C THR A 43 -14.57 5.57 2.43
N PRO A 44 -15.31 4.46 2.19
CA PRO A 44 -15.57 3.98 0.83
C PRO A 44 -16.13 5.05 -0.11
N GLU A 45 -17.07 5.88 0.37
CA GLU A 45 -17.70 6.95 -0.42
C GLU A 45 -16.71 8.05 -0.78
N GLU A 46 -15.80 8.40 0.14
CA GLU A 46 -14.77 9.41 -0.11
C GLU A 46 -13.75 8.91 -1.13
N VAL A 47 -13.33 7.64 -1.05
CA VAL A 47 -12.45 7.03 -2.05
C VAL A 47 -13.14 6.97 -3.43
N MET A 48 -14.41 6.53 -3.48
CA MET A 48 -15.18 6.49 -4.72
C MET A 48 -15.29 7.90 -5.34
N ALA A 49 -15.57 8.92 -4.52
CA ALA A 49 -15.63 10.31 -4.98
C ALA A 49 -14.27 10.82 -5.50
N ALA A 50 -13.15 10.46 -4.84
CA ALA A 50 -11.81 10.84 -5.27
C ALA A 50 -11.43 10.26 -6.66
N TYR A 51 -12.00 9.11 -7.00
CA TYR A 51 -11.82 8.45 -8.29
C TYR A 51 -12.97 8.71 -9.28
N GLY A 52 -14.01 9.44 -8.88
CA GLY A 52 -15.15 9.75 -9.73
C GLY A 52 -15.97 8.51 -10.13
N VAL A 53 -15.97 7.46 -9.30
CA VAL A 53 -16.73 6.23 -9.53
C VAL A 53 -18.02 6.25 -8.70
N SER A 54 -19.09 5.67 -9.25
CA SER A 54 -20.34 5.46 -8.52
C SER A 54 -20.38 4.07 -7.92
N GLN A 55 -21.23 3.88 -6.91
CA GLN A 55 -21.44 2.57 -6.27
C GLN A 55 -21.88 1.48 -7.27
N ASP A 56 -22.64 1.85 -8.31
CA ASP A 56 -23.07 0.92 -9.36
C ASP A 56 -21.92 0.47 -10.29
N ALA A 57 -20.79 1.17 -10.27
CA ALA A 57 -19.66 0.93 -11.16
C ALA A 57 -18.55 0.10 -10.50
N VAL A 58 -18.72 -0.30 -9.24
CA VAL A 58 -17.73 -1.06 -8.47
C VAL A 58 -18.28 -2.41 -8.04
N THR A 59 -17.43 -3.44 -8.04
CA THR A 59 -17.80 -4.78 -7.55
C THR A 59 -17.61 -4.85 -6.05
N THR A 60 -18.68 -5.08 -5.27
CA THR A 60 -18.60 -5.27 -3.81
C THR A 60 -18.53 -6.75 -3.44
N SER A 61 -17.76 -7.09 -2.39
CA SER A 61 -17.79 -8.44 -1.80
C SER A 61 -18.69 -8.47 -0.56
N ASP A 62 -19.75 -9.28 -0.60
CA ASP A 62 -20.66 -9.50 0.53
C ASP A 62 -20.09 -10.43 1.62
N SER A 63 -18.81 -10.84 1.51
CA SER A 63 -18.12 -11.57 2.57
C SER A 63 -17.85 -10.59 3.72
N GLY A 64 -18.69 -10.63 4.75
CA GLY A 64 -18.77 -9.66 5.85
C GLY A 64 -17.56 -9.56 6.79
N GLU A 65 -16.34 -9.85 6.34
CA GLU A 65 -15.11 -9.70 7.13
C GLU A 65 -14.32 -8.44 6.76
N GLN A 66 -14.34 -8.01 5.48
CA GLN A 66 -13.77 -6.71 5.05
C GLN A 66 -14.52 -6.19 3.83
N PRO A 67 -15.35 -5.13 3.97
CA PRO A 67 -15.96 -4.48 2.82
C PRO A 67 -14.88 -4.02 1.85
N ALA A 68 -15.06 -4.32 0.57
CA ALA A 68 -14.12 -3.93 -0.46
C ALA A 68 -14.86 -3.57 -1.74
N PHE A 69 -14.23 -2.75 -2.57
CA PHE A 69 -14.69 -2.51 -3.92
C PHE A 69 -13.53 -2.50 -4.92
N ALA A 70 -13.80 -2.84 -6.18
CA ALA A 70 -12.82 -2.84 -7.25
C ALA A 70 -13.13 -1.78 -8.31
N ILE A 71 -12.08 -1.10 -8.80
CA ILE A 71 -12.10 -0.27 -10.02
C ILE A 71 -11.34 -1.01 -11.11
N GLU A 72 -12.01 -1.32 -12.21
CA GLU A 72 -11.39 -1.93 -13.39
C GLU A 72 -10.61 -0.88 -14.19
N GLN A 73 -9.51 -1.29 -14.83
CA GLN A 73 -8.78 -0.45 -15.79
C GLN A 73 -8.30 0.90 -15.23
N LEU A 74 -7.95 0.95 -13.95
CA LEU A 74 -7.38 2.15 -13.34
C LEU A 74 -5.97 2.42 -13.89
N GLU A 75 -5.75 3.61 -14.44
CA GLU A 75 -4.40 4.08 -14.79
C GLU A 75 -3.64 4.47 -13.52
N CYS A 76 -2.56 3.75 -13.22
CA CYS A 76 -1.76 3.99 -12.02
C CYS A 76 -0.29 3.65 -12.27
N PHE A 77 0.61 4.55 -11.83
CA PHE A 77 2.07 4.39 -11.99
C PHE A 77 2.52 4.14 -13.44
N GLY A 78 1.83 4.76 -14.39
CA GLY A 78 2.15 4.71 -15.83
C GLY A 78 1.58 3.51 -16.59
N GLU A 79 0.97 2.53 -15.90
CA GLU A 79 0.36 1.36 -16.51
C GLU A 79 -1.15 1.29 -16.18
N THR A 80 -1.91 0.52 -16.95
CA THR A 80 -3.33 0.25 -16.68
C THR A 80 -3.46 -1.06 -15.91
N THR A 81 -4.09 -1.02 -14.74
CA THR A 81 -4.37 -2.23 -13.95
C THR A 81 -5.47 -3.06 -14.60
N SER A 82 -5.46 -4.38 -14.44
CA SER A 82 -6.65 -5.20 -14.63
C SER A 82 -7.74 -4.74 -13.66
N HIS A 83 -7.42 -4.72 -12.36
CA HIS A 83 -8.28 -4.17 -11.32
C HIS A 83 -7.46 -3.58 -10.17
N ALA A 84 -8.02 -2.55 -9.55
CA ALA A 84 -7.55 -1.94 -8.31
C ALA A 84 -8.60 -2.19 -7.22
N VAL A 85 -8.24 -2.97 -6.20
CA VAL A 85 -9.13 -3.32 -5.08
C VAL A 85 -8.82 -2.44 -3.88
N PHE A 86 -9.86 -1.80 -3.34
CA PHE A 86 -9.81 -0.99 -2.13
C PHE A 86 -10.55 -1.76 -1.03
N SER A 87 -9.84 -2.11 0.04
CA SER A 87 -10.41 -2.83 1.19
C SER A 87 -10.51 -1.89 2.39
N PHE A 88 -11.56 -2.10 3.18
CA PHE A 88 -11.91 -1.27 4.32
C PHE A 88 -12.10 -2.11 5.58
N GLN A 89 -11.90 -1.47 6.72
CA GLN A 89 -12.09 -2.06 8.04
C GLN A 89 -12.76 -1.03 8.96
N GLU A 90 -13.63 -1.50 9.85
CA GLU A 90 -14.24 -0.64 10.86
C GLU A 90 -13.19 -0.17 11.88
N ASP A 91 -13.15 1.13 12.12
CA ASP A 91 -12.45 1.73 13.25
C ASP A 91 -13.27 1.57 14.55
N ASP A 92 -12.73 2.06 15.66
CA ASP A 92 -13.35 1.94 16.99
C ASP A 92 -14.71 2.64 17.11
N ALA A 93 -15.01 3.59 16.21
CA ALA A 93 -16.29 4.26 16.13
C ALA A 93 -17.30 3.52 15.22
N GLY A 94 -16.90 2.37 14.66
CA GLY A 94 -17.68 1.61 13.68
C GLY A 94 -17.68 2.23 12.29
N VAL A 95 -16.72 3.11 11.98
CA VAL A 95 -16.61 3.76 10.66
C VAL A 95 -15.62 2.99 9.80
N LEU A 96 -16.03 2.66 8.57
CA LEU A 96 -15.14 2.00 7.60
C LEU A 96 -14.04 2.95 7.14
N ARG A 97 -12.78 2.53 7.31
CA ARG A 97 -11.57 3.24 6.89
C ARG A 97 -10.77 2.41 5.89
N LEU A 98 -10.14 3.07 4.93
CA LEU A 98 -9.30 2.43 3.92
C LEU A 98 -8.11 1.75 4.62
N VAL A 99 -7.92 0.46 4.39
CA VAL A 99 -6.83 -0.32 5.03
C VAL A 99 -5.86 -0.94 4.03
N ASN A 100 -6.32 -1.18 2.80
CA ASN A 100 -5.50 -1.81 1.77
C ASN A 100 -5.89 -1.34 0.36
N VAL A 101 -4.89 -1.14 -0.50
CA VAL A 101 -5.08 -0.97 -1.94
C VAL A 101 -4.23 -1.99 -2.68
N LEU A 102 -4.87 -2.89 -3.40
CA LEU A 102 -4.20 -3.91 -4.23
C LEU A 102 -4.40 -3.57 -5.71
N LEU A 103 -3.30 -3.26 -6.40
CA LEU A 103 -3.25 -3.11 -7.84
C LEU A 103 -2.81 -4.42 -8.49
N VAL A 104 -3.61 -4.96 -9.39
CA VAL A 104 -3.25 -6.12 -10.20
C VAL A 104 -3.10 -5.66 -11.64
N TYR A 105 -1.93 -5.92 -12.22
CA TYR A 105 -1.60 -5.54 -13.59
C TYR A 105 -1.71 -6.76 -14.52
N PRO A 106 -1.96 -6.56 -15.83
CA PRO A 106 -1.90 -7.64 -16.82
C PRO A 106 -0.46 -8.15 -17.00
N ASP A 107 -0.32 -9.36 -17.57
CA ASP A 107 0.99 -10.03 -17.75
C ASP A 107 1.95 -9.20 -18.63
N GLU A 108 1.42 -8.42 -19.57
CA GLU A 108 2.17 -7.57 -20.49
C GLU A 108 2.55 -6.17 -19.95
N ALA A 109 2.14 -5.82 -18.73
CA ALA A 109 2.44 -4.51 -18.15
C ALA A 109 3.94 -4.28 -17.96
N ASP A 110 4.41 -3.06 -18.20
CA ASP A 110 5.81 -2.68 -17.92
C ASP A 110 6.02 -2.47 -16.41
N MET A 111 6.28 -3.57 -15.70
CA MET A 111 6.48 -3.52 -14.26
C MET A 111 7.77 -2.78 -13.85
N ALA A 112 8.76 -2.67 -14.75
CA ALA A 112 9.94 -1.85 -14.50
C ALA A 112 9.58 -0.36 -14.49
N GLN A 113 8.68 0.07 -15.38
CA GLN A 113 8.11 1.42 -15.36
C GLN A 113 7.31 1.67 -14.07
N VAL A 114 6.48 0.70 -13.64
CA VAL A 114 5.75 0.79 -12.37
C VAL A 114 6.70 0.98 -11.18
N LYS A 115 7.76 0.16 -11.08
CA LYS A 115 8.78 0.29 -10.02
C LYS A 115 9.48 1.64 -10.05
N ALA A 116 9.80 2.15 -11.24
CA ALA A 116 10.43 3.47 -11.40
C ALA A 116 9.51 4.61 -10.93
N GLN A 117 8.21 4.53 -11.23
CA GLN A 117 7.22 5.51 -10.79
C GLN A 117 6.98 5.45 -9.27
N LEU A 118 6.92 4.24 -8.68
CA LEU A 118 6.90 4.07 -7.23
C LEU A 118 8.12 4.71 -6.58
N THR A 119 9.31 4.46 -7.11
CA THR A 119 10.57 5.04 -6.61
C THR A 119 10.57 6.56 -6.71
N SER A 120 10.05 7.11 -7.82
CA SER A 120 9.92 8.56 -8.00
C SER A 120 8.93 9.19 -7.03
N THR A 121 7.90 8.45 -6.61
CA THR A 121 6.81 8.96 -5.77
C THR A 121 7.15 8.84 -4.27
N TYR A 122 7.69 7.70 -3.86
CA TYR A 122 7.88 7.33 -2.45
C TYR A 122 9.35 7.27 -2.02
N GLY A 123 10.29 7.60 -2.91
CA GLY A 123 11.72 7.51 -2.66
C GLY A 123 12.28 6.10 -2.91
N SER A 124 13.52 5.87 -2.51
CA SER A 124 14.19 4.58 -2.73
C SER A 124 13.50 3.44 -1.98
N SER A 125 13.43 2.28 -2.63
CA SER A 125 13.07 1.02 -1.98
C SER A 125 14.04 0.70 -0.84
N VAL A 126 13.56 -0.07 0.12
CA VAL A 126 14.35 -0.54 1.26
C VAL A 126 15.04 -1.84 0.88
N GLN A 127 16.32 -1.98 1.23
CA GLN A 127 17.14 -3.12 0.81
C GLN A 127 16.76 -4.42 1.51
N GLN A 128 16.40 -4.35 2.79
CA GLN A 128 15.99 -5.48 3.60
C GLN A 128 14.96 -5.05 4.64
N PHE A 129 14.02 -5.93 4.94
CA PHE A 129 13.03 -5.74 5.99
C PHE A 129 12.84 -7.04 6.75
N THR A 130 12.90 -6.96 8.08
CA THR A 130 12.67 -8.11 8.95
C THR A 130 11.26 -8.01 9.54
N SER A 131 10.41 -8.98 9.23
CA SER A 131 9.10 -9.19 9.85
C SER A 131 9.16 -10.29 10.91
N LEU A 132 8.23 -10.26 11.86
CA LEU A 132 7.91 -11.44 12.67
C LEU A 132 6.76 -12.21 12.04
N ARG A 133 6.92 -13.53 11.95
CA ARG A 133 5.86 -14.48 11.62
C ARG A 133 5.63 -15.40 12.82
N THR A 134 4.41 -15.90 12.97
CA THR A 134 4.12 -16.93 13.98
C THR A 134 4.97 -18.17 13.72
N GLY A 135 5.64 -18.65 14.76
CA GLY A 135 6.50 -19.83 14.68
C GLY A 135 5.74 -21.11 14.35
N ALA A 136 6.47 -22.11 13.84
CA ALA A 136 5.90 -23.42 13.58
C ALA A 136 5.31 -24.04 14.87
N GLY A 137 4.01 -24.35 14.86
CA GLY A 137 3.28 -24.86 16.04
C GLY A 137 2.39 -23.82 16.74
N GLY A 138 2.31 -22.60 16.23
CA GLY A 138 1.36 -21.59 16.71
C GLY A 138 1.78 -20.88 18.00
N VAL A 139 3.03 -21.05 18.42
CA VAL A 139 3.67 -20.36 19.55
C VAL A 139 5.00 -19.77 19.12
N GLY A 140 5.40 -18.70 19.80
CA GLY A 140 6.59 -17.92 19.51
C GLY A 140 6.49 -17.16 18.19
N TYR A 141 7.55 -16.41 17.91
CA TYR A 141 7.74 -15.77 16.62
C TYR A 141 9.05 -16.22 16.01
N GLU A 142 9.06 -16.27 14.69
CA GLU A 142 10.26 -16.42 13.89
C GLU A 142 10.47 -15.14 13.11
N GLU A 143 11.72 -14.70 13.01
CA GLU A 143 12.09 -13.60 12.13
C GLU A 143 12.10 -14.10 10.68
N GLU A 144 11.51 -13.31 9.80
CA GLU A 144 11.59 -13.47 8.36
C GLU A 144 12.21 -12.20 7.79
N THR A 145 13.39 -12.33 7.18
CA THR A 145 14.02 -11.21 6.49
C THR A 145 13.73 -11.31 5.01
N LEU A 146 13.00 -10.33 4.50
CA LEU A 146 12.74 -10.12 3.09
C LEU A 146 13.79 -9.17 2.54
N ALA A 147 14.48 -9.58 1.48
CA ALA A 147 15.43 -8.75 0.76
C ALA A 147 14.82 -8.27 -0.56
N GLU A 148 15.19 -7.06 -0.97
CA GLU A 148 14.90 -6.60 -2.33
C GLU A 148 15.55 -7.56 -3.33
N THR A 149 14.83 -7.89 -4.40
CA THR A 149 15.33 -8.69 -5.51
C THR A 149 15.03 -7.99 -6.83
N GLN A 150 15.42 -8.61 -7.94
CA GLN A 150 15.01 -8.12 -9.26
C GLN A 150 13.48 -8.16 -9.44
N HIS A 151 12.79 -9.08 -8.74
CA HIS A 151 11.36 -9.32 -8.88
C HIS A 151 10.51 -8.90 -7.68
N PHE A 152 11.13 -8.30 -6.68
CA PHE A 152 10.46 -7.92 -5.44
C PHE A 152 11.11 -6.67 -4.85
N ALA A 153 10.30 -5.69 -4.51
CA ALA A 153 10.76 -4.47 -3.83
C ALA A 153 9.71 -3.99 -2.85
N PHE A 154 10.15 -3.21 -1.87
CA PHE A 154 9.25 -2.67 -0.88
C PHE A 154 9.69 -1.30 -0.38
N TRP A 155 8.70 -0.56 0.08
CA TRP A 155 8.82 0.71 0.78
C TRP A 155 8.03 0.60 2.07
N HIS A 156 8.40 1.37 3.08
CA HIS A 156 7.62 1.43 4.29
C HIS A 156 7.70 2.81 4.93
N SER A 157 6.70 3.15 5.75
CA SER A 157 6.72 4.39 6.53
C SER A 157 7.96 4.41 7.44
N ALA A 158 8.63 5.57 7.52
CA ALA A 158 9.79 5.75 8.39
C ALA A 158 9.42 5.74 9.88
N THR A 159 8.20 6.17 10.20
CA THR A 159 7.68 6.23 11.58
C THR A 159 7.23 4.83 12.02
N PRO A 160 7.89 4.22 13.02
CA PRO A 160 7.38 3.01 13.64
C PRO A 160 6.18 3.32 14.53
N VAL A 161 5.38 2.29 14.83
CA VAL A 161 4.19 2.36 15.70
C VAL A 161 4.40 3.22 16.95
N THR A 162 5.48 2.98 17.67
CA THR A 162 5.75 3.63 18.97
C THR A 162 6.05 5.13 18.88
N GLN A 163 6.39 5.64 17.69
CA GLN A 163 6.56 7.06 17.43
C GLN A 163 5.28 7.72 16.89
N TYR A 164 4.32 6.92 16.45
CA TYR A 164 3.02 7.40 15.98
C TYR A 164 2.01 7.52 17.13
N LEU A 165 2.03 6.56 18.06
CA LEU A 165 1.22 6.61 19.26
C LEU A 165 1.82 7.56 20.30
N SER A 166 0.97 8.15 21.13
CA SER A 166 1.40 9.02 22.23
C SER A 166 0.48 8.89 23.44
N GLY A 167 0.98 9.25 24.63
CA GLY A 167 0.17 9.26 25.85
C GLY A 167 -0.46 7.90 26.17
N GLU A 168 -1.77 7.92 26.48
CA GLU A 168 -2.54 6.74 26.89
C GLU A 168 -2.57 5.64 25.82
N ASP A 169 -2.59 6.01 24.52
CA ASP A 169 -2.60 5.03 23.43
C ASP A 169 -1.28 4.25 23.34
N LEU A 170 -0.15 4.91 23.60
CA LEU A 170 1.15 4.24 23.64
C LEU A 170 1.25 3.29 24.84
N GLU A 171 0.74 3.69 26.01
CA GLU A 171 0.72 2.85 27.20
C GLU A 171 -0.17 1.61 27.00
N ALA A 172 -1.37 1.79 26.44
CA ALA A 172 -2.29 0.71 26.14
C ALA A 172 -1.70 -0.27 25.11
N PHE A 173 -1.06 0.26 24.06
CA PHE A 173 -0.34 -0.56 23.08
C PHE A 173 0.78 -1.38 23.71
N GLN A 174 1.62 -0.76 24.55
CA GLN A 174 2.71 -1.46 25.23
C GLN A 174 2.20 -2.60 26.11
N LYS A 175 1.12 -2.37 26.85
CA LYS A 175 0.46 -3.39 27.68
C LYS A 175 -0.08 -4.55 26.84
N ALA A 176 -0.76 -4.24 25.74
CA ALA A 176 -1.27 -5.24 24.80
C ALA A 176 -0.13 -6.08 24.21
N ALA A 177 0.94 -5.43 23.76
CA ALA A 177 2.11 -6.10 23.22
C ALA A 177 2.74 -7.05 24.25
N GLU A 178 2.89 -6.64 25.51
CA GLU A 178 3.39 -7.50 26.57
C GLU A 178 2.49 -8.72 26.84
N GLN A 179 1.16 -8.56 26.75
CA GLN A 179 0.23 -9.67 26.89
C GLN A 179 0.30 -10.64 25.71
N THR A 180 0.33 -10.13 24.48
CA THR A 180 0.49 -10.96 23.27
C THR A 180 1.79 -11.74 23.31
N ASP A 181 2.89 -11.08 23.70
CA ASP A 181 4.20 -11.74 23.86
C ASP A 181 4.13 -12.91 24.86
N ALA A 182 3.49 -12.69 26.01
CA ALA A 182 3.30 -13.72 27.04
C ALA A 182 2.41 -14.88 26.56
N GLN A 183 1.31 -14.59 25.86
CA GLN A 183 0.42 -15.59 25.27
C GLN A 183 1.14 -16.46 24.24
N MET A 184 1.99 -15.83 23.44
CA MET A 184 2.81 -16.49 22.43
C MET A 184 4.06 -17.15 23.01
N GLN A 185 4.37 -16.97 24.30
CA GLN A 185 5.62 -17.46 24.91
C GLN A 185 6.86 -16.95 24.15
N ALA A 186 6.80 -15.71 23.68
CA ALA A 186 7.75 -15.12 22.75
C ALA A 186 9.00 -14.49 23.40
N ASN A 187 9.07 -14.47 24.74
CA ASN A 187 10.23 -14.00 25.51
C ASN A 187 10.70 -12.57 25.18
N GLY A 188 9.76 -11.67 24.88
CA GLY A 188 9.99 -10.26 24.58
C GLY A 188 10.13 -9.94 23.09
N ALA A 189 10.19 -10.94 22.21
CA ALA A 189 10.40 -10.74 20.78
C ALA A 189 9.33 -9.82 20.15
N TRP A 190 8.07 -9.92 20.59
CA TRP A 190 7.00 -9.08 20.06
C TRP A 190 7.14 -7.62 20.48
N LYS A 191 7.58 -7.36 21.72
CA LYS A 191 7.80 -6.00 22.22
C LYS A 191 8.89 -5.28 21.43
N ASP A 192 9.98 -5.97 21.13
CA ASP A 192 11.09 -5.40 20.35
C ASP A 192 10.71 -5.18 18.88
N TYR A 193 9.90 -6.08 18.31
CA TYR A 193 9.40 -5.94 16.94
C TYR A 193 8.36 -4.83 16.78
N ALA A 194 7.45 -4.67 17.75
CA ALA A 194 6.46 -3.60 17.78
C ALA A 194 7.11 -2.20 17.70
N GLN A 195 8.35 -2.05 18.15
CA GLN A 195 9.12 -0.80 18.02
C GLN A 195 9.66 -0.53 16.62
N GLN A 196 9.70 -1.55 15.75
CA GLN A 196 10.31 -1.50 14.41
C GLN A 196 9.28 -1.70 13.30
N MET A 197 8.09 -2.17 13.63
CA MET A 197 7.03 -2.45 12.67
C MET A 197 6.55 -1.16 11.98
N PRO A 198 6.57 -1.10 10.63
CA PRO A 198 6.05 0.03 9.90
C PRO A 198 4.53 0.06 9.95
N LEU A 199 3.96 1.27 9.95
CA LEU A 199 2.52 1.49 9.91
C LEU A 199 1.94 1.20 8.54
N VAL A 200 2.70 1.56 7.50
CA VAL A 200 2.32 1.35 6.11
C VAL A 200 3.47 0.73 5.35
N ARG A 201 3.15 -0.23 4.49
CA ARG A 201 4.08 -0.87 3.56
C ARG A 201 3.54 -0.78 2.14
N ILE A 202 4.45 -0.58 1.19
CA ILE A 202 4.21 -0.81 -0.24
C ILE A 202 5.04 -2.01 -0.66
N THR A 203 4.43 -2.98 -1.33
CA THR A 203 5.14 -4.08 -2.00
C THR A 203 4.92 -4.01 -3.50
N TRP A 204 5.98 -4.21 -4.26
CA TRP A 204 5.96 -4.36 -5.71
C TRP A 204 6.54 -5.73 -6.07
N GLU A 205 5.92 -6.40 -7.03
CA GLU A 205 6.37 -7.70 -7.51
C GLU A 205 6.00 -7.95 -8.97
N ASP A 206 6.92 -8.59 -9.69
CA ASP A 206 6.76 -9.11 -11.06
C ASP A 206 7.29 -10.56 -11.16
N ASP A 207 6.43 -11.56 -10.98
CA ASP A 207 6.81 -12.98 -10.94
C ASP A 207 7.81 -13.31 -9.81
N ALA A 208 7.59 -12.69 -8.64
CA ALA A 208 8.43 -12.88 -7.47
C ALA A 208 8.42 -14.33 -6.97
N GLN A 209 9.61 -14.94 -6.89
CA GLN A 209 9.83 -16.18 -6.15
C GLN A 209 10.59 -15.87 -4.87
N LEU A 210 9.85 -15.78 -3.77
CA LEU A 210 10.43 -15.56 -2.45
C LEU A 210 10.71 -16.89 -1.77
N SER A 211 11.83 -16.93 -1.03
CA SER A 211 12.18 -18.10 -0.22
C SER A 211 11.18 -18.22 0.92
N GLY A 212 10.33 -19.24 0.89
CA GLY A 212 9.40 -19.55 1.97
C GLY A 212 10.07 -20.37 3.08
N THR A 213 9.64 -20.16 4.32
CA THR A 213 10.14 -20.87 5.50
C THR A 213 9.55 -22.28 5.68
N VAL A 214 8.56 -22.67 4.85
CA VAL A 214 8.01 -24.04 4.82
C VAL A 214 8.17 -24.60 3.42
N THR A 215 9.28 -25.32 3.19
CA THR A 215 9.59 -26.17 2.01
C THR A 215 8.75 -25.90 0.75
N GLY A 216 9.10 -24.83 0.03
CA GLY A 216 8.51 -24.51 -1.26
C GLY A 216 8.69 -23.02 -1.59
N SER A 217 8.87 -22.71 -2.87
CA SER A 217 8.74 -21.34 -3.37
C SER A 217 7.28 -20.93 -3.27
N VAL A 218 6.99 -19.77 -2.67
CA VAL A 218 5.66 -19.16 -2.76
C VAL A 218 5.61 -18.42 -4.10
N SER A 219 4.71 -18.84 -4.98
CA SER A 219 4.39 -18.10 -6.21
C SER A 219 3.29 -17.11 -5.88
N TYR A 220 3.63 -15.83 -5.88
CA TYR A 220 2.62 -14.78 -5.81
C TYR A 220 2.06 -14.49 -7.22
N PRO A 221 0.89 -13.83 -7.36
CA PRO A 221 0.37 -13.39 -8.66
C PRO A 221 1.42 -12.55 -9.39
N LYS A 222 1.58 -12.75 -10.71
CA LYS A 222 2.73 -12.24 -11.45
C LYS A 222 2.95 -10.74 -11.25
N ASN A 223 2.01 -9.87 -11.61
CA ASN A 223 2.25 -8.42 -11.62
C ASN A 223 1.31 -7.69 -10.67
N ARG A 224 1.81 -7.23 -9.50
CA ARG A 224 1.00 -6.45 -8.57
C ARG A 224 1.78 -5.44 -7.74
N VAL A 225 1.04 -4.48 -7.22
CA VAL A 225 1.49 -3.54 -6.20
C VAL A 225 0.46 -3.52 -5.08
N GLU A 226 0.90 -3.64 -3.84
CA GLU A 226 0.02 -3.57 -2.67
C GLU A 226 0.47 -2.45 -1.73
N PHE A 227 -0.48 -1.58 -1.38
CA PHE A 227 -0.34 -0.62 -0.29
C PHE A 227 -1.13 -1.18 0.89
N ASN A 228 -0.43 -1.48 1.98
CA ASN A 228 -1.03 -2.07 3.17
C ASN A 228 -0.82 -1.17 4.39
N ALA A 229 -1.93 -0.73 4.98
CA ALA A 229 -1.97 0.03 6.22
C ALA A 229 -2.68 -0.75 7.34
N SER A 230 -2.72 -2.08 7.25
CA SER A 230 -3.36 -2.92 8.26
C SER A 230 -2.81 -2.65 9.66
N ASN A 231 -1.50 -2.48 9.78
CA ASN A 231 -0.89 -2.14 11.07
C ASN A 231 -1.48 -0.85 11.64
N LEU A 232 -1.65 0.22 10.85
CA LEU A 232 -2.24 1.48 11.30
C LEU A 232 -3.62 1.28 11.95
N HIS A 233 -4.50 0.47 11.35
CA HIS A 233 -5.88 0.27 11.81
C HIS A 233 -6.07 -0.87 12.81
N PHE A 234 -5.11 -1.80 12.92
CA PHE A 234 -5.10 -2.82 13.98
C PHE A 234 -4.54 -2.29 15.31
N LEU A 235 -3.78 -1.19 15.33
CA LEU A 235 -3.24 -0.62 16.57
C LEU A 235 -4.31 -0.36 17.64
N PRO A 236 -5.44 0.30 17.32
CA PRO A 236 -6.47 0.55 18.32
C PRO A 236 -7.11 -0.75 18.83
N GLN A 237 -7.35 -1.73 17.95
CA GLN A 237 -7.89 -3.05 18.33
C GLN A 237 -6.93 -3.82 19.26
N ILE A 238 -5.61 -3.73 19.01
CA ILE A 238 -4.57 -4.28 19.87
C ILE A 238 -4.63 -3.58 21.24
N THR A 239 -4.74 -2.25 21.29
CA THR A 239 -4.74 -1.49 22.55
C THR A 239 -5.95 -1.74 23.45
N GLN A 240 -7.11 -2.11 22.89
CA GLN A 240 -8.36 -2.33 23.65
C GLN A 240 -8.50 -3.75 24.22
N GLY A 241 -7.70 -4.71 23.75
CA GLY A 241 -7.68 -6.08 24.27
C GLY A 241 -6.93 -6.25 25.61
N ALA A 242 -6.38 -5.17 26.18
CA ALA A 242 -5.40 -5.19 27.27
C ALA A 242 -5.91 -4.84 28.67
#